data_AF-K6V2Y0-F1
#
_entry.id   AF-K6V2Y0-F1
#
_cell.length_a   1.000
_cell.length_b   1.000
_cell.length_c   1.000
_cell.angle_alpha   90.00
_cell.angle_beta   90.00
_cell.angle_gamma   90.00
#
_symmetry.space_group_name_H-M   'P 1'
#
loop_
_entity.id
_entity.type
_entity.pdbx_description
1 polymer ?
#
loop_
_entity_poly.entity_id
_entity_poly.type
_entity_poly.pdbx_seq_one_letter_code
_entity_poly.pdbx_strand_id
1 'polypeptide(L)'
;MVDVVFQTSKVCKVKNFKSCDEVTSSVLNYVEKKIAELNEKISADEFINKCKELDSYLIKNKSDCNQCYGRNYQSDDIDELVKIYLETVTKFGGCPQPLTPEGEERIKLISEIEEFCEKRRVI
;
A
#
# COMPACT_ATOMS: atom_id res chain seq x y z
N MET A 1 2.52 -46.42 15.06
CA MET A 1 2.89 -45.33 14.15
C MET A 1 2.07 -44.13 14.56
N VAL A 2 2.71 -43.07 15.06
CA VAL A 2 2.02 -41.81 15.36
C VAL A 2 2.23 -40.94 14.14
N ASP A 3 1.18 -40.72 13.35
CA ASP A 3 1.21 -39.76 12.26
C ASP A 3 1.29 -38.36 12.85
N VAL A 4 2.48 -37.76 12.80
CA VAL A 4 2.67 -36.35 13.11
C VAL A 4 2.16 -35.56 11.91
N VAL A 5 0.89 -35.18 11.96
CA VAL A 5 0.33 -34.21 11.01
C VAL A 5 0.94 -32.86 11.35
N PHE A 6 1.93 -32.42 10.57
CA PHE A 6 2.40 -31.04 10.61
C PHE A 6 1.23 -30.15 10.18
N GLN A 7 0.50 -29.58 11.15
CA GLN A 7 -0.39 -28.47 10.86
C GLN A 7 0.46 -27.38 10.23
N THR A 8 0.16 -27.02 8.98
CA THR A 8 0.71 -25.81 8.36
C THR A 8 0.36 -24.65 9.28
N SER A 9 1.35 -24.13 10.01
CA SER A 9 1.19 -22.98 10.88
C SER A 9 0.90 -21.77 10.00
N LYS A 10 -0.38 -21.41 9.89
CA LYS A 10 -0.78 -20.18 9.22
C LYS A 10 -0.23 -19.00 10.03
N VAL A 11 0.38 -18.05 9.34
CA VAL A 11 0.88 -16.82 9.98
C VAL A 11 -0.17 -15.71 10.07
N CYS A 12 -1.33 -15.92 9.43
CA CYS A 12 -2.48 -15.01 9.46
C CYS A 12 -3.74 -15.71 10.00
N LYS A 13 -4.68 -14.92 10.52
CA LYS A 13 -5.93 -15.42 11.11
C LYS A 13 -6.91 -15.92 10.04
N VAL A 14 -6.99 -15.23 8.91
CA VAL A 14 -7.96 -15.46 7.83
C VAL A 14 -7.25 -15.93 6.57
N LYS A 15 -6.20 -15.23 6.13
CA LYS A 15 -5.47 -15.62 4.91
C LYS A 15 -4.63 -16.89 5.13
N ASN A 16 -4.54 -17.71 4.07
CA ASN A 16 -3.81 -18.98 4.10
C ASN A 16 -2.35 -18.81 3.68
N PHE A 17 -1.61 -17.94 4.36
CA PHE A 17 -0.16 -17.81 4.16
C PHE A 17 0.60 -18.75 5.09
N LYS A 18 1.62 -19.41 4.53
CA LYS A 18 2.45 -20.40 5.23
C LYS A 18 3.66 -19.76 5.92
N SER A 19 4.08 -18.58 5.47
CA SER A 19 5.22 -17.84 6.03
C SER A 19 5.03 -16.32 5.91
N CYS A 20 5.82 -15.56 6.66
CA CYS A 20 5.84 -14.11 6.56
C CYS A 20 6.48 -13.60 5.26
N ASP A 21 7.32 -14.40 4.60
CA ASP A 21 7.85 -14.07 3.27
C ASP A 21 6.74 -14.10 2.21
N GLU A 22 5.82 -15.06 2.31
CA GLU A 22 4.64 -15.11 1.43
C GLU A 22 3.72 -13.91 1.68
N VAL A 23 3.55 -13.49 2.95
CA VAL A 23 2.79 -12.28 3.29
C VAL A 23 3.46 -11.05 2.69
N THR A 24 4.77 -10.87 2.92
CA THR A 24 5.55 -9.73 2.44
C THR A 24 5.47 -9.63 0.92
N SER A 25 5.77 -10.73 0.21
CA SER A 25 5.70 -10.78 -1.26
C SER A 25 4.30 -10.44 -1.77
N SER A 26 3.25 -10.93 -1.09
CA SER A 26 1.87 -10.63 -1.47
C SER A 26 1.49 -9.17 -1.23
N VAL A 27 1.98 -8.55 -0.15
CA VAL A 27 1.74 -7.14 0.15
C VAL A 27 2.48 -6.25 -0.85
N LEU A 28 3.77 -6.51 -1.10
CA LEU A 28 4.56 -5.73 -2.06
C LEU A 28 3.98 -5.80 -3.47
N ASN A 29 3.64 -7.00 -3.95
CA ASN A 29 3.02 -7.15 -5.28
C ASN A 29 1.68 -6.38 -5.39
N TYR A 30 0.87 -6.39 -4.33
CA TYR A 30 -0.36 -5.61 -4.31
C TYR A 30 -0.09 -4.10 -4.35
N VAL A 31 0.87 -3.64 -3.55
CA VAL A 31 1.26 -2.22 -3.47
C VAL A 31 1.87 -1.75 -4.80
N GLU A 32 2.78 -2.52 -5.39
CA GLU A 32 3.38 -2.23 -6.70
C GLU A 32 2.33 -2.08 -7.79
N LYS A 33 1.38 -3.02 -7.86
CA LYS A 33 0.28 -2.95 -8.82
C LYS A 33 -0.57 -1.70 -8.61
N LYS A 34 -0.88 -1.35 -7.35
CA LYS A 34 -1.65 -0.15 -7.03
C LYS A 34 -0.90 1.14 -7.33
N ILE A 35 0.42 1.20 -7.11
CA ILE A 35 1.25 2.34 -7.49
C ILE A 35 1.32 2.49 -9.01
N ALA A 36 1.46 1.40 -9.77
CA ALA A 36 1.41 1.45 -11.23
C ALA A 36 0.06 2.02 -11.72
N GLU A 37 -1.04 1.55 -11.13
CA GLU A 37 -2.39 2.06 -11.37
C GLU A 37 -2.59 3.55 -10.97
N LEU A 38 -1.86 4.04 -9.96
CA LEU A 38 -1.88 5.45 -9.51
C LEU A 38 -1.07 6.37 -10.43
N ASN A 39 -0.08 5.82 -11.14
CA ASN A 39 0.73 6.54 -12.13
C ASN A 39 0.05 6.69 -13.50
N GLU A 40 -1.07 6.01 -13.73
CA GLU A 40 -1.89 6.20 -14.93
C GLU A 40 -2.58 7.58 -14.93
N LYS A 41 -3.08 8.02 -16.08
CA LYS A 41 -3.82 9.30 -16.20
C LYS A 41 -5.20 9.22 -15.54
N ILE A 42 -5.24 9.16 -14.21
CA ILE A 42 -6.45 9.12 -13.39
C ILE A 42 -6.82 10.51 -12.85
N SER A 43 -8.07 10.74 -12.46
CA SER A 43 -8.47 12.00 -11.80
C SER A 43 -7.94 12.05 -10.35
N ALA A 44 -7.92 13.23 -9.73
CA ALA A 44 -7.53 13.36 -8.32
C ALA A 44 -8.47 12.57 -7.38
N ASP A 45 -9.77 12.57 -7.65
CA ASP A 45 -10.73 11.80 -6.85
C ASP A 45 -10.50 10.29 -6.99
N GLU A 46 -10.15 9.82 -8.20
CA GLU A 46 -9.78 8.42 -8.41
C GLU A 46 -8.46 8.07 -7.71
N PHE A 47 -7.48 8.97 -7.73
CA PHE A 47 -6.23 8.83 -7.00
C PHE A 47 -6.46 8.70 -5.48
N ILE A 48 -7.28 9.60 -4.91
CA ILE A 48 -7.63 9.57 -3.48
C ILE A 48 -8.35 8.26 -3.13
N ASN A 49 -9.29 7.81 -3.95
CA ASN A 49 -10.00 6.55 -3.71
C ASN A 49 -9.06 5.34 -3.75
N LYS A 50 -8.13 5.29 -4.71
CA LYS A 50 -7.11 4.23 -4.76
C LYS A 50 -6.17 4.28 -3.54
N CYS A 51 -5.81 5.47 -3.06
CA CYS A 51 -5.10 5.62 -1.79
C CYS A 51 -5.88 5.09 -0.59
N LYS A 52 -7.20 5.34 -0.51
CA LYS A 52 -8.08 4.79 0.55
C LYS A 52 -8.16 3.27 0.51
N GLU A 53 -8.27 2.70 -0.69
CA GLU A 53 -8.27 1.24 -0.87
C GLU A 53 -6.97 0.62 -0.38
N LEU A 54 -5.84 1.24 -0.72
CA LEU A 54 -4.51 0.78 -0.35
C LEU A 54 -4.30 0.85 1.17
N ASP A 55 -4.64 1.97 1.81
CA ASP A 55 -4.55 2.11 3.27
C ASP A 55 -5.44 1.10 3.99
N SER A 56 -6.69 0.94 3.52
CA SER A 56 -7.62 -0.06 4.05
C SER A 56 -7.10 -1.48 3.90
N TYR A 57 -6.46 -1.81 2.78
CA TYR A 57 -5.84 -3.12 2.55
C TYR A 57 -4.71 -3.37 3.55
N LEU A 58 -3.82 -2.40 3.72
CA LEU A 58 -2.65 -2.50 4.60
C LEU A 58 -3.06 -2.65 6.06
N ILE A 59 -4.03 -1.87 6.54
CA ILE A 59 -4.59 -1.98 7.90
C ILE A 59 -5.19 -3.38 8.12
N LYS A 60 -6.00 -3.86 7.17
CA LYS A 60 -6.62 -5.20 7.27
C LYS A 60 -5.56 -6.29 7.26
N ASN A 61 -4.55 -6.19 6.39
CA ASN A 61 -3.51 -7.20 6.31
C ASN A 61 -2.64 -7.23 7.56
N LYS A 62 -2.27 -6.07 8.11
CA LYS A 62 -1.57 -5.96 9.39
C LYS A 62 -2.36 -6.56 10.56
N SER A 63 -3.67 -6.34 10.61
CA SER A 63 -4.54 -6.93 11.63
C SER A 63 -4.65 -8.46 11.50
N ASP A 64 -4.70 -8.95 10.26
CA ASP A 64 -4.84 -10.38 9.93
C ASP A 64 -3.54 -11.16 10.15
N CYS A 65 -2.42 -10.59 9.71
CA CYS A 65 -1.09 -11.21 9.67
C CYS A 65 -0.12 -10.58 10.68
N ASN A 66 -0.62 -10.07 11.81
CA ASN A 66 0.15 -9.26 12.77
C ASN A 66 1.46 -9.90 13.24
N GLN A 67 1.57 -11.23 13.20
CA GLN A 67 2.77 -11.98 13.58
C GLN A 67 3.96 -11.69 12.67
N CYS A 68 3.71 -11.20 11.45
CA CYS A 68 4.68 -10.84 10.42
C CYS A 68 5.07 -9.37 10.40
N TYR A 69 4.44 -8.53 11.23
CA TYR A 69 4.75 -7.11 11.34
C TYR A 69 5.55 -6.84 12.62
N GLY A 70 6.62 -6.04 12.55
CA GLY A 70 7.42 -5.63 13.71
C GLY A 70 8.34 -6.69 14.34
N ARG A 71 8.72 -7.76 13.63
CA ARG A 71 9.74 -8.74 14.11
C ARG A 71 11.09 -8.59 13.39
N ASN A 72 12.06 -8.02 14.11
CA ASN A 72 13.47 -7.84 13.74
C ASN A 72 14.32 -9.12 13.89
N TYR A 73 14.16 -10.17 13.08
CA TYR A 73 15.23 -11.18 13.08
C TYR A 73 15.69 -11.68 11.72
N GLN A 74 14.93 -11.50 10.63
CA GLN A 74 15.37 -11.93 9.29
C GLN A 74 14.55 -11.40 8.10
N SER A 75 13.45 -10.66 8.33
CA SER A 75 12.60 -10.11 7.27
C SER A 75 12.50 -8.59 7.40
N ASP A 76 12.70 -7.88 6.30
CA ASP A 76 12.47 -6.43 6.22
C ASP A 76 11.06 -6.09 6.73
N ASP A 77 10.93 -5.01 7.50
CA ASP A 77 9.64 -4.60 8.04
C ASP A 77 8.71 -4.24 6.88
N ILE A 78 7.58 -4.95 6.78
CA ILE A 78 6.57 -4.72 5.73
C ILE A 78 6.14 -3.25 5.72
N ASP A 79 6.04 -2.60 6.89
CA ASP A 79 5.68 -1.19 6.96
C ASP A 79 6.75 -0.29 6.32
N GLU A 80 8.04 -0.56 6.54
CA GLU A 80 9.15 0.20 5.94
C GLU A 80 9.22 -0.01 4.43
N LEU A 81 9.11 -1.27 3.98
CA LEU A 81 9.11 -1.59 2.56
C LEU A 81 7.96 -0.91 1.84
N VAL A 82 6.74 -1.01 2.38
CA VAL A 82 5.56 -0.38 1.79
C VAL A 82 5.70 1.14 1.75
N LYS A 83 6.27 1.75 2.80
CA LYS A 83 6.50 3.20 2.84
C LYS A 83 7.33 3.70 1.65
N ILE A 84 8.38 2.97 1.26
CA ILE A 84 9.21 3.32 0.09
C ILE A 84 8.36 3.39 -1.19
N TYR A 85 7.44 2.44 -1.38
CA TYR A 85 6.55 2.46 -2.53
C TYR A 85 5.53 3.59 -2.47
N LEU A 86 4.97 3.88 -1.29
CA LEU A 86 3.97 4.94 -1.12
C LEU A 86 4.55 6.35 -1.29
N GLU A 87 5.82 6.54 -0.94
CA GLU A 87 6.56 7.78 -1.15
C GLU A 87 7.01 7.96 -2.60
N THR A 88 6.84 6.95 -3.46
CA THR A 88 7.13 7.08 -4.90
C THR A 88 6.26 8.17 -5.50
N VAL A 89 6.93 9.16 -6.11
CA VAL A 89 6.30 10.39 -6.62
C VAL A 89 5.43 10.08 -7.83
N THR A 90 4.14 10.34 -7.71
CA THR A 90 3.19 10.39 -8.84
C THR A 90 2.91 11.86 -9.23
N LYS A 91 2.10 12.08 -10.26
CA LYS A 91 1.64 13.43 -10.66
C LYS A 91 0.95 14.20 -9.52
N PHE A 92 0.21 13.48 -8.67
CA PHE A 92 -0.45 14.07 -7.51
C PHE A 92 0.39 14.00 -6.22
N GLY A 93 1.68 13.67 -6.33
CA GLY A 93 2.57 13.40 -5.20
C GLY A 93 2.59 11.92 -4.79
N GLY A 94 3.00 11.61 -3.56
CA GLY A 94 2.92 10.27 -3.00
C GLY A 94 1.56 9.98 -2.36
N CYS A 95 1.33 8.72 -1.96
CA CYS A 95 0.15 8.33 -1.22
C CYS A 95 0.45 8.36 0.29
N PRO A 96 -0.03 9.35 1.07
CA PRO A 96 0.29 9.43 2.49
C PRO A 96 -0.33 8.27 3.26
N GLN A 97 0.44 7.72 4.20
CA GLN A 97 -0.03 6.66 5.09
C GLN A 97 0.22 7.01 6.57
N PRO A 98 -0.81 7.03 7.42
CA PRO A 98 -2.23 6.88 7.10
C PRO A 98 -2.76 8.05 6.23
N LEU A 99 -3.79 7.81 5.42
CA LEU A 99 -4.43 8.87 4.65
C LEU A 99 -5.32 9.71 5.58
N THR A 100 -4.85 10.91 5.92
CA THR A 100 -5.60 11.87 6.72
C THR A 100 -6.41 12.82 5.84
N PRO A 101 -7.43 13.52 6.38
CA PRO A 101 -8.14 14.58 5.65
C PRO A 101 -7.20 15.66 5.09
N GLU A 102 -6.16 16.03 5.83
CA GLU A 102 -5.12 16.95 5.39
C GLU A 102 -4.31 16.38 4.21
N GLY A 103 -4.03 15.08 4.22
CA GLY A 103 -3.41 14.37 3.10
C GLY A 103 -4.28 14.40 1.84
N GLU A 104 -5.60 14.22 1.98
CA GLU A 104 -6.55 14.33 0.86
C GLU A 104 -6.60 15.76 0.30
N GLU A 105 -6.64 16.76 1.16
CA GLU A 105 -6.64 18.17 0.77
C GLU A 105 -5.36 18.53 0.00
N ARG A 106 -4.19 18.05 0.48
CA ARG A 106 -2.91 18.23 -0.21
C ARG A 106 -2.92 17.65 -1.62
N ILE A 107 -3.46 16.44 -1.80
CA ILE A 107 -3.58 15.79 -3.13
C ILE A 107 -4.46 16.63 -4.06
N LYS A 108 -5.60 17.15 -3.57
CA LYS A 108 -6.49 18.02 -4.35
C LYS A 108 -5.79 19.31 -4.77
N LEU A 109 -5.10 19.97 -3.85
CA LEU A 109 -4.33 21.19 -4.15
C LEU A 109 -3.26 20.95 -5.21
N ILE A 110 -2.54 19.82 -5.14
CA ILE A 110 -1.55 19.45 -6.17
C ILE A 110 -2.24 19.28 -7.53
N SER A 111 -3.37 18.59 -7.57
CA SER A 111 -4.14 18.42 -8.81
C SER A 111 -4.58 19.75 -9.42
N GLU A 112 -5.08 20.68 -8.60
CA GLU A 112 -5.50 22.01 -9.08
C GLU A 112 -4.32 22.80 -9.67
N ILE A 113 -3.14 22.70 -9.04
CA ILE A 113 -1.90 23.30 -9.53
C ILE A 113 -1.47 22.67 -10.85
N GLU A 114 -1.52 21.34 -10.97
CA GLU A 114 -1.17 20.63 -12.20
C GLU A 114 -2.10 21.03 -13.35
N GLU A 115 -3.42 21.05 -13.12
CA GLU A 115 -4.40 21.49 -14.12
C GLU A 115 -4.15 22.94 -14.56
N PHE A 116 -3.85 23.83 -13.61
CA PHE A 116 -3.52 25.22 -13.92
C PHE A 116 -2.26 25.32 -14.78
N CYS A 117 -1.21 24.56 -14.44
CA CYS A 117 0.05 24.53 -15.19
C CYS A 117 -0.13 23.98 -16.61
N GLU A 118 -0.90 22.90 -16.78
CA GLU A 118 -1.21 22.34 -18.09
C GLU A 118 -1.99 23.33 -18.96
N LYS A 119 -3.00 24.01 -18.39
CA LYS A 119 -3.77 25.04 -19.10
C LYS A 119 -2.90 26.22 -19.55
N ARG A 120 -1.88 26.60 -18.77
CA ARG A 120 -0.92 27.67 -19.11
C ARG A 120 0.07 27.28 -20.22
N ARG A 121 0.39 26.00 -20.38
CA ARG A 121 1.32 25.52 -21.43
C ARG A 121 0.71 25.52 -22.84
N VAL A 122 -0.61 25.71 -22.96
CA VAL A 122 -1.35 25.70 -24.23
C VAL A 122 -1.53 27.13 -24.80
N ILE A 123 -0.86 28.14 -24.23
CA ILE A 123 -0.91 29.55 -24.65
C ILE A 123 0.41 29.96 -25.31
#